data_AF-A0A7V2TVA1-F1
#
_entry.id   AF-A0A7V2TVA1-F1
#
_cell.length_a   1.000
_cell.length_b   1.000
_cell.length_c   1.000
_cell.angle_alpha   90.00
_cell.angle_beta   90.00
_cell.angle_gamma   90.00
#
_symmetry.space_group_name_H-M   'P 1'
#
loop_
_entity.id
_entity.type
_entity.pdbx_description
1 polymer ?
#
loop_
_entity_poly.entity_id
_entity_poly.type
_entity_poly.pdbx_seq_one_letter_code
_entity_poly.pdbx_strand_id
1 'polypeptide(L)' 'PKVVRILHDAFKRGMEDPAFQKVLEKFDMEPFYKNTEDYANYVKQLCAEEQDVVEKLGLKKK' A
#
# COMPACT_ATOMS: atom_id res chain seq x y z
N PRO A 1 0.90 -19.52 3.55
CA PRO A 1 -0.27 -19.23 2.68
C PRO A 1 -1.60 -19.03 3.42
N LYS A 2 -2.05 -19.98 4.26
CA LYS A 2 -3.37 -19.92 4.92
C LYS A 2 -3.51 -18.72 5.89
N VAL A 3 -2.52 -18.51 6.76
CA VAL A 3 -2.54 -17.41 7.75
C VAL A 3 -2.54 -16.04 7.08
N VAL A 4 -1.71 -15.86 6.04
CA VAL A 4 -1.64 -14.60 5.28
C VAL A 4 -3.00 -14.26 4.66
N ARG A 5 -3.68 -15.24 4.07
CA ARG A 5 -5.02 -15.04 3.51
C ARG A 5 -6.04 -14.65 4.57
N ILE A 6 -6.03 -15.31 5.74
CA ILE A 6 -6.93 -14.98 6.85
C ILE A 6 -6.73 -13.52 7.30
N LEU A 7 -5.48 -13.09 7.47
CA LEU A 7 -5.16 -11.71 7.85
C LEU A 7 -5.60 -10.74 6.76
N HIS A 8 -5.26 -11.00 5.50
CA HIS A 8 -5.64 -10.15 4.38
C HIS A 8 -7.16 -9.96 4.30
N ASP A 9 -7.93 -11.04 4.41
CA ASP A 9 -9.40 -10.98 4.35
C ASP A 9 -9.98 -10.23 5.56
N ALA A 10 -9.38 -10.38 6.75
CA ALA A 10 -9.79 -9.63 7.94
C ALA A 10 -9.51 -8.13 7.79
N PHE A 11 -8.33 -7.73 7.29
CA PHE A 11 -8.00 -6.33 7.03
C PHE A 11 -8.86 -5.73 5.94
N LYS A 12 -9.13 -6.47 4.85
CA LYS A 12 -10.04 -6.02 3.80
C LYS A 12 -11.43 -5.68 4.36
N ARG A 13 -12.00 -6.59 5.16
CA ARG A 13 -13.30 -6.34 5.81
C ARG A 13 -13.24 -5.13 6.75
N GLY A 14 -12.15 -4.97 7.49
CA GLY A 14 -11.93 -3.80 8.34
C GLY A 14 -11.90 -2.49 7.56
N MET A 15 -11.38 -2.49 6.32
CA MET A 15 -11.38 -1.32 5.45
C MET A 15 -12.78 -0.94 4.93
N GLU A 16 -13.69 -1.90 4.87
CA GLU A 16 -15.10 -1.69 4.49
C GLU A 16 -15.94 -1.15 5.66
N ASP A 17 -15.41 -1.14 6.89
CA ASP A 17 -16.11 -0.65 8.08
C ASP A 17 -16.35 0.87 8.01
N PRO A 18 -17.57 1.36 8.25
CA PRO A 18 -17.88 2.80 8.27
C PRO A 18 -17.02 3.59 9.27
N ALA A 19 -16.61 2.99 10.39
CA ALA A 19 -15.73 3.63 11.35
C ALA A 19 -14.32 3.84 10.78
N PHE A 20 -13.83 2.89 9.98
CA PHE A 20 -12.56 3.02 9.29
C PHE A 20 -12.61 4.13 8.24
N GLN A 21 -13.67 4.17 7.44
CA GLN A 21 -13.87 5.21 6.42
C GLN A 21 -13.96 6.61 7.03
N LYS A 22 -14.67 6.77 8.16
CA LYS A 22 -14.74 8.04 8.90
C LYS A 22 -13.38 8.51 9.42
N VAL A 23 -12.52 7.59 9.81
CA VAL A 23 -11.15 7.93 10.23
C VAL A 23 -10.34 8.41 9.04
N LEU A 24 -10.42 7.72 7.90
CA LEU A 24 -9.75 8.15 6.67
C LEU A 24 -10.22 9.54 6.23
N GLU A 25 -11.54 9.77 6.18
CA GLU A 25 -12.13 11.07 5.85
C GLU A 25 -11.64 12.17 6.81
N LYS A 26 -11.59 11.89 8.12
CA LYS A 26 -11.10 12.83 9.13
C LYS A 26 -9.64 13.25 8.91
N PHE A 27 -8.82 12.38 8.31
CA PHE A 27 -7.41 12.66 8.04
C PHE A 27 -7.17 13.04 6.57
N ASP A 28 -8.22 13.37 5.81
CA ASP A 28 -8.15 13.68 4.38
C ASP A 28 -7.43 12.58 3.57
N MET A 29 -7.61 11.32 3.99
CA MET A 29 -7.06 10.13 3.34
C MET A 29 -8.15 9.39 2.56
N GLU A 30 -7.76 8.80 1.43
CA GLU A 30 -8.64 7.94 0.65
C GLU A 30 -8.34 6.45 0.88
N PRO A 31 -9.34 5.55 0.77
CA PRO A 31 -9.10 4.12 0.85
C PRO A 31 -8.19 3.63 -0.29
N PHE A 32 -6.99 3.17 0.05
CA PHE A 32 -6.04 2.60 -0.90
C PHE A 32 -5.96 1.08 -0.74
N TYR A 33 -6.97 0.37 -1.24
CA TYR A 33 -6.98 -1.09 -1.21
C TYR A 33 -6.32 -1.69 -2.46
N LYS A 34 -5.47 -2.71 -2.24
CA LYS A 34 -4.94 -3.61 -3.27
C LYS A 34 -4.99 -5.04 -2.75
N ASN A 35 -5.25 -6.00 -3.63
CA ASN A 35 -5.07 -7.41 -3.25
C ASN A 35 -3.58 -7.74 -3.11
N THR A 36 -3.26 -8.92 -2.59
CA THR A 36 -1.87 -9.33 -2.32
C THR A 36 -0.95 -9.29 -3.55
N GLU A 37 -1.45 -9.70 -4.72
CA GLU A 37 -0.67 -9.74 -5.95
C GLU A 37 -0.43 -8.33 -6.50
N ASP A 38 -1.50 -7.53 -6.56
CA ASP A 38 -1.44 -6.15 -7.03
C ASP A 38 -0.55 -5.29 -6.14
N TYR A 39 -0.58 -5.50 -4.82
CA TYR A 39 0.30 -4.79 -3.90
C TYR A 39 1.76 -5.18 -4.13
N ALA A 40 2.06 -6.46 -4.33
CA ALA A 40 3.42 -6.91 -4.62
C ALA A 40 3.96 -6.33 -5.95
N ASN A 41 3.11 -6.24 -6.97
CA ASN A 41 3.47 -5.63 -8.25
C ASN A 41 3.64 -4.12 -8.13
N TYR A 42 2.75 -3.44 -7.41
CA TYR A 42 2.86 -2.01 -7.12
C TYR A 42 4.17 -1.65 -6.42
N VAL A 43 4.57 -2.40 -5.38
CA VAL A 43 5.82 -2.14 -4.67
C VAL A 43 7.04 -2.32 -5.58
N LYS A 44 7.04 -3.33 -6.46
CA LYS A 44 8.14 -3.53 -7.42
C LYS A 44 8.25 -2.35 -8.39
N GLN A 45 7.13 -1.86 -8.90
CA GLN A 45 7.09 -0.71 -9.82
C GLN A 45 7.55 0.55 -9.10
N LEU A 46 6.98 0.84 -7.93
CA LEU A 46 7.34 2.00 -7.11
C LEU A 46 8.83 2.01 -6.78
N CYS A 47 9.39 0.88 -6.35
CA CYS A 47 10.83 0.82 -6.05
C CYS A 47 11.70 1.08 -7.27
N ALA A 48 11.31 0.62 -8.45
CA ALA A 48 12.06 0.88 -9.68
C ALA A 48 11.99 2.37 -10.09
N GLU A 49 10.81 2.98 -9.98
CA GLU A 49 10.60 4.41 -10.26
C GLU A 49 11.39 5.29 -9.28
N GLU A 50 11.29 5.01 -7.98
CA GLU A 50 12.03 5.74 -6.94
C GLU A 50 13.55 5.58 -7.09
N GLN A 51 14.03 4.40 -7.52
CA GLN A 51 15.45 4.20 -7.82
C GLN A 51 15.93 5.10 -8.96
N ASP A 52 15.18 5.18 -10.06
CA ASP A 52 15.50 6.06 -11.19
C ASP A 52 15.51 7.54 -10.78
N VAL A 53 14.53 7.95 -9.96
CA VAL A 53 14.48 9.32 -9.41
C VAL A 53 15.70 9.62 -8.53
N VAL A 54 16.05 8.71 -7.60
CA VAL A 54 17.20 8.85 -6.70
C VAL A 54 18.52 8.91 -7.49
N GLU A 55 18.66 8.13 -8.56
CA GLU A 55 19.83 8.15 -9.44
C GLU A 55 19.93 9.46 -10.22
N LYS A 56 18.82 9.94 -10.80
CA LYS A 56 18.77 11.23 -11.52
C LYS A 56 19.09 12.42 -10.64
N LEU A 57 18.66 12.40 -9.38
CA LEU A 57 18.92 13.48 -8.42
C LEU A 57 20.28 13.35 -7.73
N GLY A 58 21.05 12.28 -8.00
CA GLY A 58 22.36 12.05 -7.37
C GLY A 58 22.29 11.81 -5.86
N LEU A 59 21.13 11.40 -5.34
CA LEU A 59 20.88 11.20 -3.90
C LEU A 59 21.29 9.81 -3.40
N LYS A 60 21.83 8.97 -4.28
CA LYS A 60 22.29 7.63 -3.93
C LYS A 60 23.47 7.73 -2.96
N LYS A 61 23.29 7.22 -1.74
CA LYS A 61 24.37 7.12 -0.75
C LYS A 61 25.48 6.23 -1.33
N LYS A 62 26.72 6.71 -1.30
CA LYS A 62 27.91 5.91 -1.62
C LYS A 62 28.14 4.84 -0.56
#